data_AF-U4UUS0-F1
#
_entry.id   AF-U4UUS0-F1
#
_cell.length_a   1.000
_cell.length_b   1.000
_cell.length_c   1.000
_cell.angle_alpha   90.00
_cell.angle_beta   90.00
_cell.angle_gamma   90.00
#
_symmetry.space_group_name_H-M   'P 1'
#
loop_
_entity.id
_entity.type
_entity.pdbx_description
1 polymer ?
#
loop_
_entity_poly.entity_id
_entity_poly.type
_entity_poly.pdbx_seq_one_letter_code
_entity_poly.pdbx_strand_id
1 'polypeptide(L)'
;MDEDYFGKNFQDAKKQVMLIRGWKTIAYALSLEDMKLHIKPYQGTLTELMEHFFKYYCFFDFASDVACPLLGKVVKRSLFEGDIEKLPPQMDTYITQLTGDDPEFFRSNSPMCIQDPFDLSHNLTKAVHKTTLIKFQEMCKLSYEYLKQLH
;
A
#
# COMPACT_ATOMS: atom_id res chain seq x y z
N MET A 1 -32.62 -4.69 -34.73
CA MET A 1 -33.02 -4.83 -33.30
C MET A 1 -31.86 -5.40 -32.52
N ASP A 2 -31.10 -4.64 -31.77
CA ASP A 2 -30.35 -3.41 -32.01
C ASP A 2 -29.32 -3.42 -30.89
N GLU A 3 -28.04 -3.23 -31.23
CA GLU A 3 -26.87 -3.25 -30.33
C GLU A 3 -26.82 -2.05 -29.38
N ASP A 4 -27.98 -1.52 -28.97
CA ASP A 4 -28.13 -0.18 -28.39
C ASP A 4 -28.37 -0.19 -26.88
N TYR A 5 -28.36 -1.36 -26.22
CA TYR A 5 -28.60 -1.47 -24.77
C TYR A 5 -27.32 -1.48 -23.90
N PHE A 6 -26.13 -1.46 -24.51
CA PHE A 6 -24.85 -1.29 -23.83
C PHE A 6 -24.17 0.07 -24.13
N GLY A 7 -24.82 0.93 -24.92
CA GLY A 7 -24.17 2.06 -25.60
C GLY A 7 -24.47 3.47 -25.10
N LYS A 8 -25.24 3.68 -24.03
CA LYS A 8 -25.65 5.05 -23.63
C LYS A 8 -25.52 5.28 -22.12
N ASN A 9 -24.28 5.57 -21.69
CA ASN A 9 -23.90 6.51 -20.62
C ASN A 9 -22.38 6.48 -20.29
N PHE A 10 -21.53 5.99 -21.19
CA PHE A 10 -20.07 6.01 -21.04
C PHE A 10 -19.35 6.87 -22.09
N GLN A 11 -19.97 7.97 -22.51
CA GLN A 11 -19.23 9.06 -23.15
C GLN A 11 -19.54 10.40 -22.48
N ASP A 12 -18.46 11.15 -22.26
CA ASP A 12 -18.42 12.60 -22.01
C ASP A 12 -18.44 13.14 -20.58
N ALA A 13 -17.82 12.41 -19.66
CA ALA A 13 -16.96 13.09 -18.70
C ALA A 13 -15.53 12.57 -18.90
N LYS A 14 -14.67 13.35 -19.58
CA LYS A 14 -13.24 13.35 -19.24
C LYS A 14 -13.20 13.69 -17.75
N LYS A 15 -13.26 12.67 -16.89
CA LYS A 15 -13.22 12.86 -15.44
C LYS A 15 -11.82 13.38 -15.16
N GLN A 16 -11.72 14.70 -15.11
CA GLN A 16 -10.47 15.42 -14.92
C GLN A 16 -9.81 14.82 -13.69
N VAL A 17 -8.58 14.32 -13.86
CA VAL A 17 -7.83 13.75 -12.76
C VAL A 17 -7.64 14.86 -11.74
N MET A 18 -8.34 14.75 -10.61
CA MET A 18 -8.23 15.74 -9.54
C MET A 18 -6.89 15.51 -8.83
N LEU A 19 -6.17 16.61 -8.61
CA LEU A 19 -4.94 16.62 -7.82
C LEU A 19 -5.23 17.29 -6.48
N ILE A 20 -4.88 16.62 -5.38
CA ILE A 20 -4.89 17.22 -4.04
C ILE A 20 -3.44 17.27 -3.58
N ARG A 21 -2.89 18.49 -3.45
CA ARG A 21 -1.46 18.71 -3.14
C ARG A 21 -0.52 17.95 -4.08
N GLY A 22 -0.86 17.90 -5.37
CA GLY A 22 -0.09 17.23 -6.42
C GLY A 22 -0.24 15.69 -6.46
N TRP A 23 -1.00 15.09 -5.55
CA TRP A 23 -1.35 13.67 -5.59
C TRP A 23 -2.62 13.42 -6.39
N LYS A 24 -2.58 12.45 -7.33
CA LYS A 24 -3.77 12.02 -8.07
C LYS A 24 -4.77 11.38 -7.12
N THR A 25 -6.01 11.88 -7.12
CA THR A 25 -7.10 11.24 -6.39
C THR A 25 -7.52 9.96 -7.09
N ILE A 26 -7.83 8.91 -6.31
CA ILE A 26 -8.46 7.71 -6.84
C ILE A 26 -9.96 7.94 -6.93
N ALA A 27 -10.47 8.03 -8.16
CA ALA A 27 -11.91 7.97 -8.38
C ALA A 27 -12.32 6.49 -8.42
N TYR A 28 -12.81 5.97 -7.30
CA TYR A 28 -13.44 4.64 -7.28
C TYR A 28 -14.63 4.65 -8.24
N ALA A 29 -14.45 4.00 -9.39
CA ALA A 29 -15.45 3.94 -10.46
C ALA A 29 -16.28 2.66 -10.40
N LEU A 30 -15.82 1.66 -9.65
CA LEU A 30 -16.50 0.38 -9.44
C LEU A 30 -17.33 0.44 -8.16
N SER A 31 -18.51 -0.17 -8.19
CA SER A 31 -19.27 -0.44 -6.97
C SER A 31 -18.54 -1.47 -6.10
N LEU A 32 -18.90 -1.56 -4.81
CA LEU A 32 -18.34 -2.59 -3.93
C LEU A 32 -18.72 -4.00 -4.43
N GLU A 33 -19.89 -4.14 -5.03
CA GLU A 33 -20.38 -5.36 -5.66
C GLU A 33 -19.49 -5.77 -6.83
N ASP A 34 -19.15 -4.83 -7.72
CA ASP A 34 -18.26 -5.09 -8.86
C ASP A 34 -16.83 -5.39 -8.38
N MET A 35 -16.33 -4.67 -7.38
CA MET A 35 -15.00 -4.93 -6.80
C MET A 35 -14.87 -6.36 -6.25
N LYS A 36 -15.94 -6.89 -5.62
CA LYS A 36 -15.95 -8.27 -5.09
C LYS A 36 -15.78 -9.32 -6.19
N LEU A 37 -16.18 -9.04 -7.43
CA LEU A 37 -15.98 -9.95 -8.56
C LEU A 37 -14.50 -10.18 -8.90
N HIS A 38 -13.63 -9.25 -8.50
CA HIS A 38 -12.19 -9.30 -8.73
C HIS A 38 -11.39 -9.82 -7.52
N ILE A 39 -12.07 -10.09 -6.39
CA ILE A 39 -11.43 -10.53 -5.16
C ILE A 39 -11.71 -12.01 -4.96
N LYS A 40 -10.66 -12.79 -4.71
CA LYS A 40 -10.83 -14.18 -4.25
C LYS A 40 -11.10 -14.14 -2.74
N PRO A 41 -12.28 -14.57 -2.26
CA PRO A 41 -12.57 -14.56 -0.83
C PRO A 41 -11.61 -15.50 -0.10
N TYR A 42 -11.09 -15.04 1.04
CA TYR A 42 -10.30 -15.89 1.92
C TYR A 42 -11.20 -16.99 2.49
N GLN A 43 -10.75 -18.25 2.41
CA GLN A 43 -11.53 -19.42 2.82
C GLN A 43 -11.24 -19.89 4.26
N GLY A 44 -10.23 -19.29 4.90
CA GLY A 44 -9.87 -19.62 6.28
C GLY A 44 -10.69 -18.84 7.31
N THR A 45 -10.46 -19.16 8.57
CA THR A 45 -11.04 -18.49 9.73
C THR A 45 -10.36 -17.16 10.00
N LEU A 46 -11.01 -16.31 10.80
CA LEU A 46 -10.39 -15.09 11.30
C LEU A 46 -9.13 -15.38 12.13
N THR A 47 -9.13 -16.47 12.90
CA THR A 47 -7.97 -16.91 13.70
C THR A 47 -6.77 -17.21 12.81
N GLU A 48 -6.95 -17.95 11.72
CA GLU A 48 -5.89 -18.23 10.73
C GLU A 48 -5.40 -16.95 10.04
N LEU A 49 -6.30 -16.01 9.73
CA LEU A 49 -5.92 -14.71 9.16
C LEU A 49 -5.06 -13.90 10.14
N MET A 50 -5.41 -13.90 11.43
CA MET A 50 -4.62 -13.27 12.48
C MET A 50 -3.27 -13.96 12.66
N GLU A 51 -3.24 -15.29 12.65
CA GLU A 51 -1.99 -16.06 12.70
C GLU A 51 -1.05 -15.63 11.55
N HIS A 52 -1.58 -15.59 10.32
CA HIS A 52 -0.82 -15.17 9.14
C HIS A 52 -0.35 -13.72 9.23
N PHE A 53 -1.18 -12.81 9.74
CA PHE A 53 -0.80 -11.41 9.96
C PHE A 53 0.40 -11.29 10.91
N PHE A 54 0.33 -11.93 12.08
CA PHE A 54 1.39 -11.84 13.08
C PHE A 54 2.67 -12.56 12.62
N LYS A 55 2.53 -13.72 11.97
CA LYS A 55 3.65 -14.42 11.33
C LYS A 55 4.34 -13.55 10.30
N TYR A 56 3.57 -12.87 9.44
CA TYR A 56 4.13 -12.01 8.41
C TYR A 56 4.95 -10.88 9.03
N TYR A 57 4.40 -10.14 9.98
CA TYR A 57 5.06 -8.97 10.54
C TYR A 57 6.16 -9.28 11.57
N CYS A 58 6.16 -10.44 12.23
CA CYS A 58 7.29 -10.82 13.07
C CYS A 58 8.54 -11.15 12.24
N PHE A 59 8.39 -11.66 11.01
CA PHE A 59 9.48 -11.98 10.09
C PHE A 59 9.70 -10.93 8.99
N PHE A 60 8.91 -9.86 8.94
CA PHE A 60 9.04 -8.82 7.93
C PHE A 60 10.39 -8.12 8.04
N ASP A 61 11.10 -7.99 6.92
CA ASP A 61 12.39 -7.29 6.86
C ASP A 61 12.19 -5.77 6.82
N PHE A 62 11.89 -5.20 7.98
CA PHE A 62 11.72 -3.75 8.10
C PHE A 62 12.98 -2.97 7.77
N ALA A 63 14.17 -3.59 7.77
CA ALA A 63 15.40 -2.88 7.43
C ALA A 63 15.51 -2.62 5.93
N SER A 64 15.09 -3.57 5.08
CA SER A 64 15.22 -3.44 3.62
C SER A 64 13.91 -3.21 2.87
N ASP A 65 12.76 -3.44 3.50
CA ASP A 65 11.45 -3.41 2.83
C ASP A 65 10.52 -2.29 3.32
N VAL A 66 9.71 -1.80 2.38
CA VAL A 66 8.61 -0.87 2.58
C VAL A 66 7.31 -1.61 2.29
N ALA A 67 6.37 -1.60 3.24
CA ALA A 67 5.01 -2.06 2.98
C ALA A 67 4.29 -1.01 2.13
N CYS A 68 3.82 -1.38 0.93
CA CYS A 68 3.21 -0.46 -0.04
C CYS A 68 1.78 -0.91 -0.39
N PRO A 69 0.75 -0.34 0.28
CA PRO A 69 -0.65 -0.69 0.01
C PRO A 69 -1.11 -0.31 -1.39
N LEU A 70 -0.57 0.75 -2.00
CA LEU A 70 -0.87 1.13 -3.39
C LEU A 70 -0.65 -0.03 -4.37
N LEU A 71 0.48 -0.74 -4.21
CA LEU A 71 0.84 -1.86 -5.08
C LEU A 71 0.36 -3.22 -4.57
N GLY A 72 -0.10 -3.29 -3.32
CA GLY A 72 -0.43 -4.55 -2.65
C GLY A 72 0.77 -5.49 -2.46
N LYS A 73 2.00 -4.96 -2.44
CA LYS A 73 3.24 -5.75 -2.30
C LYS A 73 4.32 -4.95 -1.57
N VAL A 74 5.44 -5.62 -1.27
CA VAL A 74 6.64 -4.97 -0.72
C VAL A 74 7.42 -4.26 -1.82
N VAL A 75 8.05 -3.14 -1.45
CA VAL A 75 8.98 -2.38 -2.30
C VAL A 75 10.30 -2.26 -1.56
N LYS A 76 11.42 -2.47 -2.26
CA LYS A 76 12.74 -2.34 -1.65
C LYS A 76 13.01 -0.89 -1.28
N ARG A 77 13.46 -0.67 -0.03
CA ARG A 77 13.78 0.64 0.52
C ARG A 77 14.81 1.39 -0.34
N SER A 78 15.79 0.67 -0.88
CA SER A 78 16.84 1.23 -1.76
C SER A 78 16.29 1.96 -2.98
N LEU A 79 15.10 1.60 -3.47
CA LEU A 79 14.46 2.29 -4.59
C LEU A 79 14.08 3.74 -4.23
N PHE A 80 13.80 4.01 -2.96
CA PHE A 80 13.50 5.37 -2.48
C PHE A 80 14.77 6.17 -2.10
N GLU A 81 15.92 5.52 -2.00
CA GLU A 81 17.18 6.11 -1.49
C GLU A 81 18.20 6.45 -2.59
N GLY A 82 17.92 6.10 -3.85
CA GLY A 82 18.82 6.40 -4.97
C GLY A 82 18.43 5.78 -6.31
N ASP A 83 17.53 4.80 -6.32
CA ASP A 83 17.10 4.07 -7.52
C ASP A 83 15.67 4.48 -7.98
N ILE A 84 15.32 5.77 -7.84
CA ILE A 84 13.96 6.29 -8.06
C ILE A 84 13.41 5.97 -9.46
N GLU A 85 14.27 6.00 -10.49
CA GLU A 85 13.90 5.68 -11.89
C GLU A 85 13.43 4.22 -12.07
N LYS A 86 13.72 3.34 -11.12
CA LYS A 86 13.29 1.93 -11.11
C LYS A 86 11.99 1.71 -10.35
N LEU A 87 11.38 2.78 -9.81
CA LEU A 87 10.09 2.65 -9.14
C LEU A 87 9.00 2.23 -10.13
N PRO A 88 7.98 1.47 -9.67
CA PRO A 88 6.92 1.00 -10.55
C PRO A 88 6.13 2.15 -11.19
N PRO A 89 5.62 2.00 -12.42
CA PRO A 89 4.89 3.05 -13.13
C PRO A 89 3.66 3.59 -12.38
N GLN A 90 3.07 2.81 -11.47
CA GLN A 90 1.97 3.25 -10.62
C GLN A 90 2.36 4.38 -9.65
N MET A 91 3.66 4.62 -9.46
CA MET A 91 4.22 5.71 -8.64
C MET A 91 4.65 6.92 -9.48
N ASP A 92 4.15 7.07 -10.71
CA ASP A 92 4.51 8.18 -11.60
C ASP A 92 4.30 9.57 -10.98
N THR A 93 3.26 9.73 -10.17
CA THR A 93 2.98 10.96 -9.41
C THR A 93 4.09 11.28 -8.44
N TYR A 94 4.63 10.28 -7.76
CA TYR A 94 5.76 10.48 -6.85
C TYR A 94 7.00 10.92 -7.61
N ILE A 95 7.33 10.24 -8.71
CA ILE A 95 8.48 10.62 -9.56
C ILE A 95 8.33 12.06 -10.06
N THR A 96 7.13 12.44 -10.50
CA THR A 96 6.83 13.81 -10.95
C THR A 96 7.05 14.82 -9.83
N GLN A 97 6.57 14.53 -8.62
CA GLN A 97 6.75 15.40 -7.45
C GLN A 97 8.22 15.61 -7.11
N LEU A 98 9.06 14.58 -7.24
CA LEU A 98 10.50 14.66 -6.98
C LEU A 98 11.26 15.54 -7.98
N THR A 99 10.71 15.76 -9.17
CA THR A 99 11.29 16.63 -10.21
C THR A 99 10.75 18.07 -10.18
N GLY A 100 9.80 18.36 -9.29
CA GLY A 100 9.19 19.68 -9.13
C GLY A 100 10.04 20.68 -8.36
N ASP A 101 9.50 21.90 -8.20
CA ASP A 101 10.20 23.01 -7.53
C ASP A 101 10.36 22.79 -6.01
N ASP A 102 9.46 22.03 -5.38
CA ASP A 102 9.47 21.69 -3.95
C ASP A 102 9.31 20.17 -3.77
N PRO A 103 10.39 19.39 -3.96
CA PRO A 103 10.30 17.93 -3.97
C PRO A 103 10.10 17.36 -2.56
N GLU A 104 9.04 16.57 -2.40
CA GLU A 104 8.78 15.81 -1.18
C GLU A 104 9.29 14.37 -1.28
N PHE A 105 10.34 14.06 -0.51
CA PHE A 105 10.95 12.72 -0.49
C PHE A 105 10.26 11.78 0.50
N PHE A 106 10.12 10.51 0.11
CA PHE A 106 9.71 9.45 1.03
C PHE A 106 10.70 9.32 2.18
N ARG A 107 10.21 9.49 3.41
CA ARG A 107 11.04 9.44 4.62
C ARG A 107 11.38 8.00 5.01
N SER A 108 12.30 7.39 4.25
CA SER A 108 12.78 6.00 4.44
C SER A 108 13.76 5.84 5.60
N ASN A 109 14.37 6.94 6.08
CA ASN A 109 15.28 6.93 7.22
C ASN A 109 14.54 6.79 8.57
N SER A 110 13.77 5.70 8.68
CA SER A 110 13.14 5.26 9.91
C SER A 110 13.31 3.74 10.06
N PRO A 111 13.20 3.22 11.28
CA PRO A 111 13.23 1.78 11.54
C PRO A 111 12.12 1.03 10.79
N MET A 112 10.95 1.64 10.66
CA MET A 112 9.75 1.04 10.05
C MET A 112 9.24 1.92 8.91
N CYS A 113 8.91 1.30 7.77
CA CYS A 113 8.40 2.01 6.60
C CYS A 113 7.08 1.40 6.12
N ILE A 114 5.99 2.13 6.32
CA ILE A 114 4.68 1.85 5.71
C ILE A 114 4.31 3.08 4.89
N GLN A 115 4.15 2.90 3.59
CA GLN A 115 3.78 3.98 2.68
C GLN A 115 2.29 4.28 2.79
N ASP A 116 1.93 5.57 2.78
CA ASP A 116 0.55 5.98 2.52
C ASP A 116 0.19 5.67 1.04
N PRO A 117 -0.99 5.09 0.75
CA PRO A 117 -1.35 4.72 -0.63
C PRO A 117 -1.73 5.89 -1.53
N PHE A 118 -1.89 7.11 -0.99
CA PHE A 118 -2.30 8.30 -1.74
C PHE A 118 -1.20 9.36 -1.74
N ASP A 119 -0.64 9.66 -0.57
CA ASP A 119 0.50 10.57 -0.38
C ASP A 119 1.80 9.75 -0.38
N LEU A 120 2.35 9.49 -1.56
CA LEU A 120 3.44 8.51 -1.72
C LEU A 120 4.79 8.97 -1.14
N SER A 121 4.93 10.25 -0.77
CA SER A 121 6.07 10.78 0.00
C SER A 121 5.91 10.50 1.51
N HIS A 122 4.72 10.10 1.95
CA HIS A 122 4.40 9.91 3.35
C HIS A 122 4.71 8.49 3.83
N ASN A 123 5.69 8.40 4.74
CA ASN A 123 5.85 7.24 5.59
C ASN A 123 4.97 7.38 6.84
N LEU A 124 3.91 6.57 6.94
CA LEU A 124 2.96 6.55 8.05
C LEU A 124 3.64 6.22 9.40
N THR A 125 4.77 5.53 9.36
CA THR A 125 5.51 5.06 10.53
C THR A 125 6.83 5.80 10.74
N LYS A 126 7.02 6.97 10.12
CA LYS A 126 8.24 7.80 10.26
C LYS A 126 8.60 8.18 11.70
N ALA A 127 7.62 8.24 12.60
CA ALA A 127 7.82 8.56 14.02
C ALA A 127 8.08 7.32 14.89
N VAL A 128 8.05 6.11 14.32
CA VAL A 128 8.29 4.88 15.06
C VAL A 128 9.78 4.75 15.39
N HIS A 129 10.09 4.66 16.69
CA HIS A 129 11.44 4.42 17.16
C HIS A 129 11.85 2.94 17.03
N LYS A 130 13.16 2.69 16.98
CA LYS A 130 13.71 1.33 16.83
C LYS A 130 13.28 0.42 17.97
N THR A 131 13.24 0.94 19.19
CA THR A 131 12.76 0.20 20.38
C THR A 131 11.29 -0.18 20.27
N THR A 132 10.45 0.68 19.69
CA THR A 132 9.04 0.38 19.41
C THR A 132 8.90 -0.71 18.36
N LEU A 133 9.70 -0.66 17.28
CA LEU A 133 9.70 -1.69 16.25
C LEU A 133 10.11 -3.07 16.80
N ILE A 134 11.18 -3.12 17.61
CA ILE A 134 11.63 -4.37 18.24
C ILE A 134 10.50 -4.97 19.08
N LYS A 135 9.89 -4.15 19.95
CA LYS A 135 8.74 -4.59 20.76
C LYS A 135 7.56 -5.04 19.90
N PHE A 136 7.27 -4.35 18.80
CA PHE A 136 6.22 -4.76 17.88
C PHE A 136 6.49 -6.15 17.29
N GLN A 137 7.69 -6.41 16.78
CA GLN A 137 8.04 -7.73 16.24
C GLN A 137 8.03 -8.82 17.31
N GLU A 138 8.48 -8.53 18.53
CA GLU A 138 8.39 -9.45 19.68
C GLU A 138 6.94 -9.79 20.01
N MET A 139 6.07 -8.79 20.08
CA MET A 139 4.64 -9.01 20.33
C MET A 139 3.98 -9.79 19.20
N CYS A 140 4.29 -9.50 17.94
CA CYS A 140 3.82 -10.30 16.80
C CYS A 140 4.31 -11.75 16.91
N LYS A 141 5.56 -11.99 17.32
CA LYS A 141 6.09 -13.34 17.51
C LYS A 141 5.32 -14.10 18.60
N LEU A 142 5.11 -13.49 19.76
CA LEU A 142 4.35 -14.09 20.86
C LEU A 142 2.90 -14.39 20.45
N SER A 143 2.24 -13.46 19.74
CA SER A 143 0.89 -13.66 19.23
C SER A 143 0.82 -14.79 18.20
N TYR A 144 1.80 -14.87 17.28
CA TYR A 144 1.91 -15.97 16.32
C TYR A 144 2.08 -17.33 17.04
N GLU A 145 2.99 -17.41 18.01
CA GLU A 145 3.24 -18.63 18.78
C GLU A 145 2.03 -19.06 19.61
N TYR A 146 1.29 -18.11 20.18
CA TYR A 146 0.06 -18.38 20.90
C TYR A 146 -1.04 -18.92 19.98
N LEU A 147 -1.30 -18.25 18.86
CA LEU A 147 -2.35 -18.67 17.92
C LEU A 147 -2.04 -20.03 17.29
N LYS A 148 -0.77 -20.32 17.02
CA LYS A 148 -0.32 -21.62 16.50
C LYS A 148 -0.62 -22.78 17.46
N GLN A 149 -0.70 -22.54 18.77
CA GLN A 149 -1.04 -23.56 19.78
C GLN A 149 -2.53 -23.85 19.89
N LEU A 150 -3.38 -23.00 19.31
CA LEU A 150 -4.82 -23.20 19.28
C LEU A 150 -5.26 -24.20 18.18
N HIS A 151 -4.32 -24.66 17.37
CA HIS A 151 -4.48 -25.61 16.26
C HIS A 151 -3.57 -26.83 16.49
#